data_AF-A0A1H9SHE0-F1
#
_entry.id   AF-A0A1H9SHE0-F1
#
_cell.length_a   1.000
_cell.length_b   1.000
_cell.length_c   1.000
_cell.angle_alpha   90.00
_cell.angle_beta   90.00
_cell.angle_gamma   90.00
#
_symmetry.space_group_name_H-M   'P 1'
#
loop_
_entity.id
_entity.type
_entity.pdbx_description
1 polymer ?
#
loop_
_entity_poly.entity_id
_entity_poly.type
_entity_poly.pdbx_seq_one_letter_code
_entity_poly.pdbx_strand_id
1 'polypeptide(L)'
;MTGFFHETAFYGSDDDFLAHAVPFLEDGLRAGEPSVVACSEWNTALLRAALGDAAVLYRPSANQYSRPSESIVAFRDLFREHTEDGARQMRVVGDVPHPGVGACWDWWARYEAAVNQAYAEFPVWGLCPYDTRTTPAEVLADVVRTHPNIATSPGTHEVNPGYREGLAASAPVPDVLERGVPRVELVDPTAGAVREAVGAAIDGMDLSEDEAHDVVYAASEVVTNGLTHGVAPVRFRLWADGARVLVAVTDRGQGPSDPLAGLVPTTETLSAGLGLWILHRTCDYVSMGREADGFTVRVSVGGQT
;
A
#
# COMPACT_ATOMS: atom_id res chain seq x y z
N MET A 1 4.15 -5.36 -25.90
CA MET A 1 3.75 -6.53 -25.09
C MET A 1 3.09 -5.97 -23.86
N THR A 2 1.91 -6.45 -23.48
CA THR A 2 1.28 -6.08 -22.20
C THR A 2 1.96 -6.86 -21.08
N GLY A 3 2.22 -6.23 -19.93
CA GLY A 3 2.89 -6.86 -18.80
C GLY A 3 3.66 -5.84 -17.96
N PHE A 4 3.67 -6.07 -16.65
CA PHE A 4 4.43 -5.26 -15.72
C PHE A 4 5.77 -5.94 -15.41
N PHE A 5 6.87 -5.39 -15.94
CA PHE A 5 8.21 -5.78 -15.56
C PHE A 5 8.57 -5.06 -14.26
N HIS A 6 8.30 -5.73 -13.15
CA HIS A 6 8.53 -5.21 -11.82
C HIS A 6 9.92 -5.60 -11.33
N GLU A 7 10.78 -4.61 -11.15
CA GLU A 7 12.20 -4.76 -10.87
C GLU A 7 12.60 -3.94 -9.67
N THR A 8 13.39 -4.52 -8.76
CA THR A 8 13.98 -3.77 -7.65
C THR A 8 15.47 -3.55 -7.83
N ALA A 9 15.99 -2.47 -7.23
CA ALA A 9 17.43 -2.23 -7.08
C ALA A 9 17.73 -1.83 -5.63
N PHE A 10 18.85 -2.31 -5.09
CA PHE A 10 19.33 -1.92 -3.77
C PHE A 10 20.57 -1.05 -3.91
N TYR A 11 20.55 0.14 -3.33
CA TYR A 11 21.65 1.09 -3.45
C TYR A 11 22.21 1.50 -2.08
N GLY A 12 23.51 1.78 -2.04
CA GLY A 12 24.23 2.18 -0.82
C GLY A 12 24.62 3.67 -0.76
N SER A 13 24.41 4.43 -1.83
CA SER A 13 24.73 5.86 -1.92
C SER A 13 23.90 6.57 -3.00
N ASP A 14 23.93 7.89 -2.99
CA ASP A 14 23.24 8.72 -3.99
C ASP A 14 23.82 8.49 -5.40
N ASP A 15 25.15 8.32 -5.51
CA ASP A 15 25.81 7.98 -6.78
C ASP A 15 25.37 6.61 -7.31
N ASP A 16 25.20 5.64 -6.40
CA ASP A 16 24.75 4.29 -6.72
C ASP A 16 23.28 4.29 -7.19
N PHE A 17 22.42 5.04 -6.50
CA PHE A 17 21.05 5.30 -6.93
C PHE A 17 21.00 5.89 -8.35
N LEU A 18 21.79 6.94 -8.61
CA LEU A 18 21.86 7.57 -9.93
C LEU A 18 22.40 6.61 -11.00
N ALA A 19 23.37 5.76 -10.66
CA ALA A 19 23.90 4.76 -11.58
C ALA A 19 22.83 3.74 -12.03
N HIS A 20 21.88 3.41 -11.16
CA HIS A 20 20.73 2.58 -11.53
C HIS A 20 19.67 3.35 -12.34
N ALA A 21 19.24 4.51 -11.85
CA ALA A 21 18.04 5.17 -12.35
C ALA A 21 18.26 6.05 -13.59
N VAL A 22 19.42 6.72 -13.72
CA VAL A 22 19.67 7.65 -14.83
C VAL A 22 19.77 6.92 -16.17
N PRO A 23 20.60 5.87 -16.33
CA PRO A 23 20.66 5.13 -17.60
C PRO A 23 19.31 4.52 -17.96
N PHE A 24 18.58 4.01 -16.96
CA PHE A 24 17.25 3.47 -17.14
C PHE A 24 16.27 4.51 -17.72
N LEU A 25 16.27 5.74 -17.22
CA LEU A 25 15.40 6.81 -17.75
C LEU A 25 15.88 7.31 -19.12
N GLU A 26 17.18 7.53 -19.31
CA GLU A 26 17.74 7.99 -20.58
C GLU A 26 17.49 7.00 -21.73
N ASP A 27 17.58 5.71 -21.46
CA ASP A 27 17.28 4.66 -22.43
C ASP A 27 15.81 4.68 -22.84
N GLY A 28 14.90 4.89 -21.90
CA GLY A 28 13.47 5.06 -22.18
C GLY A 28 13.21 6.27 -23.06
N LEU A 29 13.77 7.42 -22.70
CA LEU A 29 13.65 8.66 -23.48
C LEU A 29 14.20 8.48 -24.91
N ARG A 30 15.34 7.81 -25.08
CA ARG A 30 15.93 7.54 -26.40
C ARG A 30 15.06 6.60 -27.23
N ALA A 31 14.38 5.66 -26.59
CA ALA A 31 13.41 4.76 -27.22
C ALA A 31 12.03 5.41 -27.47
N GLY A 32 11.81 6.64 -26.98
CA GLY A 32 10.52 7.33 -27.07
C GLY A 32 9.46 6.78 -26.11
N GLU A 33 9.90 6.12 -25.03
CA GLU A 33 9.04 5.53 -24.00
C GLU A 33 8.67 6.61 -22.96
N PRO A 34 7.38 6.82 -22.65
CA PRO A 34 6.99 7.69 -21.54
C PRO A 34 7.72 7.28 -20.27
N SER A 35 8.38 8.25 -19.65
CA SER A 35 9.28 8.04 -18.51
C SER A 35 8.78 8.85 -17.32
N VAL A 36 8.49 8.17 -16.21
CA VAL A 36 7.86 8.73 -15.02
C VAL A 36 8.79 8.56 -13.82
N VAL A 37 8.91 9.62 -13.03
CA VAL A 37 9.62 9.60 -11.74
C VAL A 37 8.61 9.86 -10.63
N ALA A 38 8.56 8.90 -9.72
CA ALA A 38 7.64 8.80 -8.61
C ALA A 38 8.42 8.57 -7.31
N CYS A 39 9.36 9.46 -6.99
CA CYS A 39 10.24 9.25 -5.85
C CYS A 39 9.99 10.27 -4.73
N SER A 40 10.61 10.04 -3.58
CA SER A 40 10.83 11.00 -2.51
C SER A 40 11.36 12.32 -3.06
N GLU A 41 11.14 13.40 -2.31
CA GLU A 41 11.62 14.73 -2.72
C GLU A 41 13.15 14.75 -2.93
N TRP A 42 13.88 14.02 -2.10
CA TRP A 42 15.34 13.87 -2.21
C TRP A 42 15.76 13.19 -3.51
N ASN A 43 15.24 11.99 -3.78
CA ASN A 43 15.59 11.24 -5.00
C ASN A 43 15.09 11.94 -6.27
N THR A 44 13.94 12.61 -6.20
CA THR A 44 13.45 13.47 -7.28
C THR A 44 14.42 14.62 -7.56
N ALA A 45 14.96 15.27 -6.53
CA ALA A 45 15.94 16.35 -6.69
C ALA A 45 17.25 15.85 -7.31
N LEU A 46 17.75 14.68 -6.87
CA LEU A 46 18.93 14.04 -7.47
C LEU A 46 18.73 13.75 -8.96
N LEU A 47 17.60 13.13 -9.32
CA LEU A 47 17.27 12.82 -10.72
C LEU A 47 17.13 14.08 -11.57
N ARG A 48 16.48 15.13 -11.06
CA ARG A 48 16.37 16.42 -11.76
C ARG A 48 17.73 17.04 -12.03
N ALA A 49 18.63 17.01 -11.05
CA ALA A 49 19.98 17.55 -11.19
C ALA A 49 20.79 16.79 -12.25
N ALA A 50 20.63 15.46 -12.33
CA ALA A 50 21.34 14.62 -13.29
C ALA A 50 20.75 14.70 -14.72
N LEU A 51 19.43 14.75 -14.86
CA LEU A 51 18.72 14.68 -16.15
C LEU A 51 18.47 16.04 -16.80
N GLY A 52 18.54 17.14 -16.05
CA GLY A 52 18.27 18.49 -16.56
C GLY A 52 16.87 18.63 -17.16
N ASP A 53 16.78 19.18 -18.37
CA ASP A 53 15.51 19.46 -19.08
C ASP A 53 14.93 18.24 -19.84
N ALA A 54 15.36 17.03 -19.48
CA ALA A 54 14.81 15.81 -20.07
C ALA A 54 13.28 15.73 -19.91
N ALA A 55 12.60 15.17 -20.92
CA ALA A 55 11.14 15.04 -20.96
C ALA A 55 10.62 13.91 -20.06
N VAL A 56 10.93 14.00 -18.76
CA VAL A 56 10.48 13.07 -17.72
C VAL A 56 9.28 13.67 -16.98
N LEU A 57 8.24 12.86 -16.79
CA LEU A 57 7.09 13.23 -15.98
C LEU A 57 7.42 13.01 -14.50
N TYR A 58 7.67 14.10 -13.79
CA TYR A 58 7.89 14.05 -12.34
C TYR A 58 6.56 14.19 -11.63
N ARG A 59 6.25 13.20 -10.81
CA ARG A 59 5.08 13.22 -9.95
C ARG A 59 5.53 13.57 -8.52
N PRO A 60 4.86 14.49 -7.81
CA PRO A 60 5.24 14.84 -6.44
C PRO A 60 5.05 13.68 -5.47
N SER A 61 6.00 13.51 -4.52
CA SER A 61 5.96 12.44 -3.51
C SER A 61 4.70 12.50 -2.64
N ALA A 62 4.34 13.69 -2.15
CA ALA A 62 3.15 13.93 -1.33
C ALA A 62 1.82 13.51 -1.97
N ASN A 63 1.77 13.46 -3.31
CA ASN A 63 0.56 13.10 -4.05
C ASN A 63 0.51 11.64 -4.47
N GLN A 64 1.59 10.88 -4.27
CA GLN A 64 1.71 9.54 -4.84
C GLN A 64 1.72 8.44 -3.82
N TYR A 65 2.37 8.64 -2.69
CA TYR A 65 2.47 7.64 -1.65
C TYR A 65 1.85 8.11 -0.35
N SER A 66 0.64 8.67 -0.44
CA SER A 66 -0.23 8.90 0.71
C SER A 66 -0.81 7.57 1.20
N ARG A 67 -1.42 6.80 0.29
CA ARG A 67 -2.13 5.54 0.58
C ARG A 67 -1.99 4.56 -0.60
N PRO A 68 -1.63 3.28 -0.37
CA PRO A 68 -1.55 2.23 -1.38
C PRO A 68 -2.66 2.18 -2.42
N SER A 69 -3.94 2.22 -2.01
CA SER A 69 -5.06 2.13 -2.94
C SER A 69 -5.13 3.35 -3.88
N GLU A 70 -4.82 4.54 -3.36
CA GLU A 70 -4.81 5.76 -4.17
C GLU A 70 -3.62 5.78 -5.12
N SER A 71 -2.45 5.32 -4.66
CA SER A 71 -1.28 5.09 -5.52
C SER A 71 -1.61 4.16 -6.67
N ILE A 72 -2.26 3.02 -6.40
CA ILE A 72 -2.63 2.03 -7.43
C ILE A 72 -3.57 2.66 -8.46
N VAL A 73 -4.63 3.33 -8.01
CA VAL A 73 -5.59 3.99 -8.92
C VAL A 73 -4.89 5.06 -9.77
N ALA A 74 -4.10 5.95 -9.15
CA ALA A 74 -3.42 7.03 -9.85
C ALA A 74 -2.46 6.53 -10.94
N PHE A 75 -1.71 5.47 -10.67
CA PHE A 75 -0.84 4.85 -11.66
C PHE A 75 -1.62 4.10 -12.74
N ARG A 76 -2.71 3.40 -12.40
CA ARG A 76 -3.57 2.75 -13.41
C ARG A 76 -4.16 3.77 -14.38
N ASP A 77 -4.59 4.93 -13.90
CA ASP A 77 -5.13 6.00 -14.74
C ASP A 77 -4.03 6.56 -15.67
N LEU A 78 -2.84 6.83 -15.13
CA LEU A 78 -1.68 7.29 -15.90
C LEU A 78 -1.26 6.28 -16.97
N PHE A 79 -1.18 4.99 -16.62
CA PHE A 79 -0.78 3.94 -17.56
C PHE A 79 -1.83 3.74 -18.65
N ARG A 80 -3.11 3.87 -18.30
CA ARG A 80 -4.21 3.81 -19.27
C ARG A 80 -4.14 4.95 -20.26
N GLU A 81 -3.99 6.18 -19.80
CA GLU A 81 -3.86 7.37 -20.64
C GLU A 81 -2.72 7.21 -21.67
N HIS A 82 -1.53 6.85 -21.20
CA HIS A 82 -0.39 6.63 -22.11
C HIS A 82 -0.59 5.44 -23.06
N THR A 83 -1.26 4.37 -22.62
CA THR A 83 -1.55 3.22 -23.48
C THR A 83 -2.56 3.60 -24.58
N GLU A 84 -3.58 4.39 -24.24
CA GLU A 84 -4.58 4.92 -25.19
C GLU A 84 -3.93 5.88 -26.21
N ASP A 85 -2.91 6.65 -25.79
CA ASP A 85 -2.06 7.47 -26.66
C ASP A 85 -1.06 6.66 -27.51
N GLY A 86 -1.04 5.33 -27.35
CA GLY A 86 -0.27 4.42 -28.20
C GLY A 86 1.11 4.03 -27.65
N ALA A 87 1.40 4.33 -26.38
CA ALA A 87 2.63 3.86 -25.73
C ALA A 87 2.69 2.33 -25.74
N ARG A 88 3.80 1.77 -26.26
CA ARG A 88 4.03 0.31 -26.32
C ARG A 88 4.92 -0.20 -25.20
N GLN A 89 5.52 0.71 -24.46
CA GLN A 89 6.38 0.52 -23.30
C GLN A 89 6.43 1.85 -22.55
N MET A 90 6.46 1.79 -21.22
CA MET A 90 6.68 2.92 -20.32
C MET A 90 7.74 2.55 -19.29
N ARG A 91 8.43 3.56 -18.75
CA ARG A 91 9.41 3.40 -17.66
C ARG A 91 9.00 4.21 -16.45
N VAL A 92 9.06 3.58 -15.28
CA VAL A 92 8.70 4.22 -14.01
C VAL A 92 9.81 3.96 -13.02
N VAL A 93 10.32 5.01 -12.38
CA VAL A 93 11.17 4.87 -11.18
C VAL A 93 10.34 5.30 -9.98
N GLY A 94 10.16 4.45 -8.98
CA GLY A 94 9.36 4.77 -7.79
C GLY A 94 9.91 4.18 -6.50
N ASP A 95 10.23 5.02 -5.51
CA ASP A 95 10.65 4.56 -4.19
C ASP A 95 9.43 4.46 -3.25
N VAL A 96 9.22 3.29 -2.66
CA VAL A 96 8.02 3.04 -1.84
C VAL A 96 8.31 3.34 -0.36
N PRO A 97 7.41 4.00 0.39
CA PRO A 97 7.67 4.33 1.79
C PRO A 97 7.86 3.10 2.68
N HIS A 98 8.71 3.26 3.71
CA HIS A 98 9.06 2.22 4.67
C HIS A 98 9.43 2.81 6.04
N PRO A 99 9.72 2.01 7.10
CA PRO A 99 9.92 2.52 8.45
C PRO A 99 11.16 3.42 8.60
N GLY A 100 12.15 3.27 7.72
CA GLY A 100 13.33 4.13 7.67
C GLY A 100 13.01 5.59 7.30
N VAL A 101 11.83 5.84 6.73
CA VAL A 101 11.29 7.17 6.43
C VAL A 101 10.01 7.49 7.22
N GLY A 102 9.71 6.70 8.26
CA GLY A 102 8.58 6.93 9.15
C GLY A 102 7.24 6.36 8.69
N ALA A 103 7.22 5.47 7.69
CA ALA A 103 5.99 4.83 7.20
C ALA A 103 5.82 3.39 7.72
N CYS A 104 4.58 2.95 7.92
CA CYS A 104 4.26 1.55 8.24
C CYS A 104 4.50 0.65 7.03
N TRP A 105 5.23 -0.46 7.21
CA TRP A 105 5.64 -1.29 6.08
C TRP A 105 4.56 -2.28 5.63
N ASP A 106 3.81 -2.88 6.54
CA ASP A 106 2.83 -3.93 6.21
C ASP A 106 1.80 -3.47 5.17
N TRP A 107 1.40 -2.19 5.23
CA TRP A 107 0.52 -1.58 4.26
C TRP A 107 1.16 -1.44 2.86
N TRP A 108 2.43 -1.05 2.80
CA TRP A 108 3.20 -0.91 1.56
C TRP A 108 3.74 -2.24 1.00
N ALA A 109 4.05 -3.21 1.85
CA ALA A 109 4.36 -4.58 1.45
C ALA A 109 3.20 -5.20 0.67
N ARG A 110 1.97 -4.87 1.07
CA ARG A 110 0.76 -5.28 0.35
C ARG A 110 0.61 -4.58 -0.99
N TYR A 111 0.93 -3.28 -1.07
CA TYR A 111 1.04 -2.57 -2.35
C TYR A 111 2.02 -3.29 -3.28
N GLU A 112 3.23 -3.55 -2.81
CA GLU A 112 4.30 -4.21 -3.58
C GLU A 112 3.92 -5.60 -4.10
N ALA A 113 3.20 -6.39 -3.30
CA ALA A 113 2.66 -7.67 -3.74
C ALA A 113 1.56 -7.49 -4.81
N ALA A 114 0.68 -6.50 -4.62
CA ALA A 114 -0.50 -6.28 -5.46
C ALA A 114 -0.17 -5.68 -6.83
N VAL A 115 0.84 -4.82 -6.95
CA VAL A 115 1.14 -4.12 -8.21
C VAL A 115 1.50 -5.03 -9.38
N ASN A 116 2.07 -6.21 -9.10
CA ASN A 116 2.31 -7.26 -10.11
C ASN A 116 1.02 -7.62 -10.87
N GLN A 117 -0.09 -7.79 -10.16
CA GLN A 117 -1.39 -8.09 -10.77
C GLN A 117 -2.12 -6.81 -11.19
N ALA A 118 -2.06 -5.75 -10.38
CA ALA A 118 -2.78 -4.51 -10.63
C ALA A 118 -2.27 -3.77 -11.88
N TYR A 119 -1.02 -3.96 -12.29
CA TYR A 119 -0.47 -3.32 -13.48
C TYR A 119 -0.21 -4.29 -14.65
N ALA A 120 -0.54 -5.58 -14.50
CA ALA A 120 -0.25 -6.62 -15.49
C ALA A 120 -0.81 -6.35 -16.90
N GLU A 121 -1.87 -5.55 -17.02
CA GLU A 121 -2.48 -5.21 -18.31
C GLU A 121 -1.71 -4.10 -19.08
N PHE A 122 -0.86 -3.33 -18.40
CA PHE A 122 -0.14 -2.20 -18.99
C PHE A 122 1.27 -2.59 -19.43
N PRO A 123 1.85 -1.96 -20.45
CA PRO A 123 3.22 -2.21 -20.88
C PRO A 123 4.22 -1.37 -20.06
N VAL A 124 4.47 -1.75 -18.82
CA VAL A 124 5.26 -0.93 -17.87
C VAL A 124 6.51 -1.68 -17.42
N TRP A 125 7.64 -0.98 -17.39
CA TRP A 125 8.84 -1.38 -16.67
C TRP A 125 8.98 -0.49 -15.45
N GLY A 126 8.73 -1.06 -14.27
CA GLY A 126 8.86 -0.38 -12.99
C GLY A 126 10.18 -0.74 -12.33
N LEU A 127 11.02 0.25 -12.07
CA LEU A 127 12.20 0.17 -11.25
C LEU A 127 11.88 0.74 -9.86
N CYS A 128 11.92 -0.11 -8.85
CA CYS A 128 11.65 0.24 -7.45
C CYS A 128 12.95 0.20 -6.63
N PRO A 129 13.64 1.34 -6.48
CA PRO A 129 14.92 1.41 -5.79
C PRO A 129 14.74 1.57 -4.27
N TYR A 130 15.54 0.85 -3.49
CA TYR A 130 15.53 0.89 -2.02
C TYR A 130 16.91 1.22 -1.45
N ASP A 131 16.96 2.22 -0.56
CA ASP A 131 18.18 2.71 0.08
C ASP A 131 18.60 1.79 1.23
N THR A 132 19.70 1.07 1.08
CA THR A 132 20.21 0.15 2.11
C THR A 132 20.75 0.85 3.36
N ARG A 133 20.94 2.18 3.33
CA ARG A 133 21.37 2.97 4.49
C ARG A 133 20.22 3.20 5.49
N THR A 134 18.98 3.22 5.01
CA THR A 134 17.79 3.56 5.80
C THR A 134 16.75 2.45 5.84
N THR A 135 16.71 1.58 4.81
CA THR A 135 15.72 0.50 4.70
C THR A 135 16.03 -0.63 5.67
N PRO A 136 15.10 -0.99 6.57
CA PRO A 136 15.27 -2.14 7.46
C PRO A 136 15.44 -3.46 6.70
N ALA A 137 16.17 -4.41 7.29
CA ALA A 137 16.49 -5.68 6.63
C ALA A 137 15.25 -6.52 6.32
N GLU A 138 14.23 -6.46 7.19
CA GLU A 138 12.94 -7.11 6.99
C GLU A 138 12.20 -6.56 5.75
N VAL A 139 12.26 -5.26 5.52
CA VAL A 139 11.69 -4.61 4.33
C VAL A 139 12.39 -5.09 3.07
N LEU A 140 13.73 -5.08 3.07
CA LEU A 140 14.52 -5.60 1.94
C LEU A 140 14.19 -7.07 1.63
N ALA A 141 14.02 -7.89 2.68
CA ALA A 141 13.64 -9.29 2.51
C ALA A 141 12.23 -9.43 1.90
N ASP A 142 11.30 -8.52 2.20
CA ASP A 142 9.96 -8.50 1.62
C ASP A 142 9.99 -8.05 0.17
N VAL A 143 10.74 -6.99 -0.14
CA VAL A 143 10.98 -6.49 -1.50
C VAL A 143 11.53 -7.59 -2.42
N VAL A 144 12.51 -8.38 -1.95
CA VAL A 144 13.01 -9.55 -2.69
C VAL A 144 11.91 -10.59 -2.95
N ARG A 145 10.92 -10.75 -2.07
CA ARG A 145 9.84 -11.73 -2.28
C ARG A 145 8.73 -11.21 -3.19
N THR A 146 8.55 -9.88 -3.31
CA THR A 146 7.49 -9.26 -4.11
C THR A 146 7.91 -8.88 -5.54
N HIS A 147 9.21 -8.73 -5.81
CA HIS A 147 9.70 -8.32 -7.14
C HIS A 147 10.15 -9.53 -7.99
N PRO A 148 9.54 -9.81 -9.15
CA PRO A 148 9.96 -10.86 -10.07
C PRO A 148 11.36 -10.66 -10.66
N ASN A 149 11.84 -9.42 -10.74
CA ASN A 149 13.15 -9.08 -11.30
C ASN A 149 13.98 -8.24 -10.33
N ILE A 150 15.30 -8.26 -10.49
CA ILE A 150 16.24 -7.53 -9.65
C ILE A 150 17.44 -7.04 -10.47
N ALA A 151 17.86 -5.80 -10.21
CA ALA A 151 19.09 -5.22 -10.72
C ALA A 151 20.15 -5.25 -9.62
N THR A 152 21.02 -6.28 -9.63
CA THR A 152 22.11 -6.42 -8.65
C THR A 152 23.27 -5.47 -8.90
N SER A 153 23.35 -4.89 -10.10
CA SER A 153 24.29 -3.83 -10.47
C SER A 153 23.65 -2.91 -11.50
N PRO A 154 24.16 -1.68 -11.67
CA PRO A 154 23.69 -0.77 -12.71
C PRO A 154 23.64 -1.42 -14.10
N GLY A 155 22.48 -1.35 -14.76
CA GLY A 155 22.26 -1.91 -16.11
C GLY A 155 22.07 -3.43 -16.19
N THR A 156 22.06 -4.15 -15.06
CA THR A 156 21.68 -5.57 -15.02
C THR A 156 20.19 -5.71 -14.80
N HIS A 157 19.56 -6.69 -15.45
CA HIS A 157 18.13 -6.98 -15.33
C HIS A 157 17.94 -8.48 -15.22
N GLU A 158 17.90 -9.00 -14.00
CA GLU A 158 17.94 -10.43 -13.71
C GLU A 158 16.60 -10.94 -13.18
N VAL A 159 16.27 -12.19 -13.50
CA VAL A 159 15.14 -12.87 -12.84
C VAL A 159 15.49 -13.08 -11.37
N ASN A 160 14.63 -12.64 -10.47
CA ASN A 160 14.88 -12.74 -9.04
C ASN A 160 14.49 -14.14 -8.51
N PRO A 161 15.44 -14.98 -8.06
CA PRO A 161 15.14 -16.31 -7.51
C PRO A 161 14.43 -16.26 -6.15
N GLY A 162 14.44 -15.10 -5.49
CA GLY A 162 13.76 -14.84 -4.23
C GLY A 162 12.27 -14.54 -4.37
N TYR A 163 11.78 -14.25 -5.58
CA TYR A 163 10.37 -13.93 -5.83
C TYR A 163 9.43 -15.07 -5.42
N ARG A 164 8.30 -14.72 -4.80
CA ARG A 164 7.27 -15.66 -4.34
C ARG A 164 5.89 -15.14 -4.75
N GLU A 165 5.34 -15.72 -5.81
CA GLU A 165 4.00 -15.40 -6.29
C GLU A 165 2.93 -15.73 -5.22
N GLY A 166 1.97 -14.82 -5.04
CA GLY A 166 0.84 -15.02 -4.13
C GLY A 166 1.18 -15.05 -2.64
N LEU A 167 2.39 -14.65 -2.23
CA LEU A 167 2.72 -14.54 -0.81
C LEU A 167 1.92 -13.39 -0.18
N ALA A 168 1.21 -13.67 0.91
CA ALA A 168 0.64 -12.64 1.75
C ALA A 168 1.77 -11.72 2.24
N ALA A 169 1.53 -10.41 2.20
CA ALA A 169 2.44 -9.39 2.68
C ALA A 169 2.84 -9.62 4.15
N SER A 170 3.86 -8.90 4.59
CA SER A 170 4.41 -8.93 5.96
C SER A 170 3.30 -8.94 6.99
N ALA A 171 3.49 -9.73 8.05
CA ALA A 171 2.52 -9.80 9.14
C ALA A 171 2.25 -8.39 9.67
N PRO A 172 0.97 -8.01 9.92
CA PRO A 172 0.66 -6.72 10.51
C PRO A 172 1.41 -6.54 11.82
N VAL A 173 1.90 -5.33 12.04
CA VAL A 173 2.53 -4.97 13.31
C VAL A 173 1.42 -4.53 14.26
N PRO A 174 1.24 -5.16 15.43
CA PRO A 174 0.26 -4.71 16.42
C PRO A 174 0.55 -3.26 16.83
N ASP A 175 -0.51 -2.47 16.92
CA ASP A 175 -0.40 -1.06 17.29
C ASP A 175 -0.06 -0.90 18.78
N VAL A 176 0.55 0.24 19.14
CA VAL A 176 0.81 0.59 20.54
C VAL A 176 -0.45 0.62 21.40
N LEU A 177 -1.58 1.10 20.86
CA LEU A 177 -2.85 1.19 21.57
C LEU A 177 -3.37 -0.20 21.98
N GLU A 178 -3.05 -1.26 21.22
CA GLU A 178 -3.44 -2.64 21.55
C GLU A 178 -2.76 -3.17 22.83
N ARG A 179 -1.73 -2.49 23.35
CA ARG A 179 -1.15 -2.83 24.67
C ARG A 179 -2.06 -2.47 25.84
N GLY A 180 -3.03 -1.57 25.62
CA GLY A 180 -4.02 -1.17 26.61
C GLY A 180 -5.26 -2.08 26.64
N VAL A 181 -6.16 -1.80 27.58
CA VAL A 181 -7.48 -2.44 27.62
C VAL A 181 -8.38 -1.80 26.56
N PRO A 182 -9.09 -2.58 25.73
CA PRO A 182 -10.03 -2.01 24.77
C PRO A 182 -11.14 -1.22 25.47
N ARG A 183 -11.52 -0.07 24.92
CA ARG A 183 -12.68 0.70 25.39
C ARG A 183 -13.98 -0.01 25.07
N VAL A 184 -14.01 -0.72 23.94
CA VAL A 184 -15.15 -1.55 23.51
C VAL A 184 -14.62 -2.91 23.09
N GLU A 185 -15.25 -3.97 23.60
CA GLU A 185 -15.02 -5.34 23.15
C GLU A 185 -16.36 -6.04 22.99
N LEU A 186 -16.62 -6.60 21.81
CA LEU A 186 -17.87 -7.27 21.47
C LEU A 186 -17.59 -8.57 20.71
N VAL A 187 -18.47 -9.56 20.88
CA VAL A 187 -18.39 -10.86 20.19
C VAL A 187 -19.66 -11.06 19.37
N ASP A 188 -19.47 -11.35 18.08
CA ASP A 188 -20.51 -11.47 17.06
C ASP A 188 -21.52 -10.29 17.05
N PRO A 189 -21.07 -9.02 17.16
CA PRO A 189 -21.99 -7.89 17.25
C PRO A 189 -22.63 -7.59 15.90
N THR A 190 -23.86 -7.06 15.90
CA THR A 190 -24.44 -6.49 14.67
C THR A 190 -23.76 -5.17 14.32
N ALA A 191 -23.79 -4.80 13.04
CA ALA A 191 -23.28 -3.49 12.60
C ALA A 191 -23.96 -2.30 13.33
N GLY A 192 -25.25 -2.43 13.66
CA GLY A 192 -25.96 -1.42 14.46
C GLY A 192 -25.40 -1.26 15.86
N ALA A 193 -25.17 -2.38 16.57
CA ALA A 193 -24.58 -2.37 17.91
C ALA A 193 -23.16 -1.78 17.91
N VAL A 194 -22.38 -2.06 16.86
CA VAL A 194 -21.05 -1.47 16.68
C VAL A 194 -21.14 0.04 16.51
N ARG A 195 -22.02 0.55 15.64
CA ARG A 195 -22.18 2.00 15.44
C ARG A 195 -22.55 2.72 16.73
N GLU A 196 -23.47 2.18 17.50
CA GLU A 196 -23.86 2.75 18.81
C GLU A 196 -22.70 2.76 19.81
N ALA A 197 -22.01 1.62 19.96
CA ALA A 197 -20.91 1.50 20.91
C ALA A 197 -19.71 2.38 20.53
N VAL A 198 -19.39 2.46 19.23
CA VAL A 198 -18.30 3.30 18.71
C VAL A 198 -18.64 4.77 18.89
N GLY A 199 -19.84 5.20 18.50
CA GLY A 199 -20.27 6.59 18.67
C GLY A 199 -20.19 7.05 20.13
N ALA A 200 -20.60 6.20 21.07
CA ALA A 200 -20.46 6.49 22.50
C ALA A 200 -18.99 6.49 22.99
N ALA A 201 -18.12 5.64 22.42
CA ALA A 201 -16.73 5.52 22.84
C ALA A 201 -15.83 6.66 22.36
N ILE A 202 -16.21 7.33 21.27
CA ILE A 202 -15.48 8.45 20.67
C ILE A 202 -16.09 9.82 21.02
N ASP A 203 -17.22 9.85 21.74
CA ASP A 203 -17.84 11.08 22.20
C ASP A 203 -16.87 11.90 23.07
N GLY A 204 -16.71 13.18 22.74
CA GLY A 204 -15.80 14.10 23.42
C GLY A 204 -14.30 13.91 23.10
N MET A 205 -13.94 13.08 22.11
CA MET A 205 -12.57 13.04 21.57
C MET A 205 -12.29 14.26 20.67
N ASP A 206 -11.00 14.58 20.49
CA ASP A 206 -10.54 15.63 19.58
C ASP A 206 -10.49 15.10 18.14
N LEU A 207 -11.66 14.78 17.60
CA LEU A 207 -11.87 14.35 16.21
C LEU A 207 -12.72 15.39 15.48
N SER A 208 -12.41 15.63 14.22
CA SER A 208 -13.31 16.34 13.32
C SER A 208 -14.60 15.56 13.09
N GLU A 209 -15.65 16.24 12.61
CA GLU A 209 -16.92 15.60 12.29
C GLU A 209 -16.75 14.50 11.23
N ASP A 210 -15.90 14.73 10.23
CA ASP A 210 -15.61 13.76 9.17
C ASP A 210 -14.87 12.53 9.73
N GLU A 211 -13.85 12.71 10.57
CA GLU A 211 -13.13 11.61 11.23
C GLU A 211 -14.06 10.76 12.10
N ALA A 212 -14.97 11.39 12.86
CA ALA A 212 -15.93 10.66 13.67
C ALA A 212 -16.88 9.80 12.81
N HIS A 213 -17.33 10.32 11.67
CA HIS A 213 -18.13 9.56 10.71
C HIS A 213 -17.33 8.41 10.08
N ASP A 214 -16.08 8.65 9.71
CA ASP A 214 -15.18 7.64 9.13
C ASP A 214 -14.91 6.49 10.10
N VAL A 215 -14.69 6.77 11.40
CA VAL A 215 -14.53 5.71 12.42
C VAL A 215 -15.78 4.83 12.49
N VAL A 216 -16.97 5.43 12.58
CA VAL A 216 -18.23 4.71 12.72
C VAL A 216 -18.53 3.88 11.46
N TYR A 217 -18.30 4.47 10.28
CA TYR A 217 -18.43 3.76 9.01
C TYR A 217 -17.46 2.58 8.93
N ALA A 218 -16.18 2.82 9.23
CA ALA A 218 -15.15 1.80 9.16
C ALA A 218 -15.43 0.62 10.08
N ALA A 219 -15.77 0.90 11.34
CA ALA A 219 -16.14 -0.13 12.30
C ALA A 219 -17.34 -0.98 11.82
N SER A 220 -18.36 -0.33 11.25
CA SER A 220 -19.54 -0.99 10.71
C SER A 220 -19.20 -1.90 9.52
N GLU A 221 -18.40 -1.42 8.57
CA GLU A 221 -18.02 -2.18 7.38
C GLU A 221 -17.13 -3.37 7.71
N VAL A 222 -16.10 -3.19 8.54
CA VAL A 222 -15.17 -4.28 8.89
C VAL A 222 -15.90 -5.39 9.65
N VAL A 223 -16.81 -5.06 10.57
CA VAL A 223 -17.62 -6.08 11.27
C VAL A 223 -18.58 -6.77 10.29
N THR A 224 -19.21 -6.03 9.39
CA THR A 224 -20.09 -6.61 8.37
C THR A 224 -19.32 -7.60 7.49
N ASN A 225 -18.09 -7.27 7.10
CA ASN A 225 -17.21 -8.17 6.35
C ASN A 225 -16.85 -9.42 7.15
N GLY A 226 -16.47 -9.26 8.43
CA GLY A 226 -16.18 -10.39 9.31
C GLY A 226 -17.37 -11.35 9.47
N LEU A 227 -18.59 -10.82 9.61
CA LEU A 227 -19.81 -11.63 9.73
C LEU A 227 -20.23 -12.29 8.43
N THR A 228 -20.00 -11.63 7.29
CA THR A 228 -20.47 -12.10 5.98
C THR A 228 -19.49 -13.08 5.33
N HIS A 229 -18.19 -12.81 5.45
CA HIS A 229 -17.13 -13.53 4.75
C HIS A 229 -16.17 -14.27 5.68
N GLY A 230 -16.11 -13.87 6.95
CA GLY A 230 -15.24 -14.49 7.94
C GLY A 230 -15.80 -15.79 8.51
N VAL A 231 -15.11 -16.29 9.54
CA VAL A 231 -15.52 -17.48 10.30
C VAL A 231 -15.67 -17.14 11.77
N ALA A 232 -16.85 -17.38 12.34
CA ALA A 232 -17.14 -17.06 13.74
C ALA A 232 -16.17 -17.73 14.75
N PRO A 233 -15.96 -17.12 15.93
CA PRO A 233 -16.54 -15.84 16.36
C PRO A 233 -15.84 -14.63 15.72
N VAL A 234 -16.62 -13.60 15.41
CA VAL A 234 -16.14 -12.28 14.98
C VAL A 234 -15.99 -11.41 16.22
N ARG A 235 -14.75 -11.04 16.55
CA ARG A 235 -14.44 -10.21 17.72
C ARG A 235 -14.17 -8.79 17.26
N PHE A 236 -14.94 -7.84 17.75
CA PHE A 236 -14.71 -6.41 17.56
C PHE A 236 -14.03 -5.83 18.79
N ARG A 237 -12.96 -5.07 18.59
CA ARG A 237 -12.25 -4.34 19.64
C ARG A 237 -11.95 -2.91 19.17
N LEU A 238 -12.08 -1.95 20.09
CA LEU A 238 -11.73 -0.56 19.86
C LEU A 238 -10.81 -0.06 20.98
N TRP A 239 -9.72 0.59 20.58
CA TRP A 239 -8.86 1.39 21.44
C TRP A 239 -8.84 2.82 20.93
N ALA A 240 -8.55 3.76 21.82
CA ALA A 240 -8.42 5.16 21.44
C ALA A 240 -7.56 5.91 22.45
N ASP A 241 -6.80 6.89 21.97
CA ASP A 241 -6.20 7.93 22.80
C ASP A 241 -7.00 9.24 22.70
N GLY A 242 -6.37 10.41 22.81
CA GLY A 242 -7.06 11.71 22.77
C GLY A 242 -7.52 12.13 21.37
N ALA A 243 -6.85 11.66 20.31
CA ALA A 243 -7.06 12.12 18.94
C ALA A 243 -7.00 11.00 17.89
N ARG A 244 -6.74 9.76 18.29
CA ARG A 244 -6.64 8.60 17.40
C ARG A 244 -7.50 7.45 17.89
N VAL A 245 -8.21 6.81 16.96
CA VAL A 245 -9.00 5.60 17.19
C VAL A 245 -8.41 4.44 16.41
N LEU A 246 -8.30 3.28 17.05
CA LEU A 246 -7.92 2.02 16.44
C LEU A 246 -9.05 1.00 16.62
N VAL A 247 -9.49 0.44 15.52
CA VAL A 247 -10.45 -0.66 15.46
C VAL A 247 -9.74 -1.92 15.00
N ALA A 248 -10.01 -3.05 15.66
CA ALA A 248 -9.60 -4.37 15.18
C ALA A 248 -10.79 -5.31 15.15
N VAL A 249 -10.97 -6.01 14.03
CA VAL A 249 -11.94 -7.09 13.89
C VAL A 249 -11.20 -8.37 13.57
N THR A 250 -11.38 -9.39 14.41
CA THR A 250 -10.73 -10.69 14.27
C THR A 250 -11.75 -11.80 14.07
N ASP A 251 -11.56 -12.65 13.07
CA ASP A 251 -12.33 -13.86 12.82
C ASP A 251 -11.41 -15.07 12.55
N ARG A 252 -11.96 -16.28 12.44
CA ARG A 252 -11.18 -17.53 12.26
C ARG A 252 -10.92 -17.92 10.81
N GLY A 253 -11.31 -17.08 9.87
CA GLY A 253 -11.14 -17.28 8.44
C GLY A 253 -9.69 -17.22 7.99
N GLN A 254 -9.50 -17.37 6.68
CA GLN A 254 -8.19 -17.24 6.04
C GLN A 254 -7.91 -15.81 5.56
N GLY A 255 -8.92 -14.93 5.59
CA GLY A 255 -8.87 -13.64 4.92
C GLY A 255 -9.21 -13.75 3.42
N PRO A 256 -9.18 -12.63 2.68
CA PRO A 256 -9.41 -12.61 1.25
C PRO A 256 -8.30 -13.37 0.51
N SER A 257 -8.67 -14.18 -0.48
CA SER A 257 -7.71 -14.85 -1.37
C SER A 257 -7.18 -13.95 -2.48
N ASP A 258 -7.90 -12.87 -2.79
CA ASP A 258 -7.49 -11.89 -3.80
C ASP A 258 -6.52 -10.87 -3.16
N PRO A 259 -5.26 -10.80 -3.62
CA PRO A 259 -4.29 -9.82 -3.10
C PRO A 259 -4.76 -8.38 -3.29
N LEU A 260 -5.62 -8.11 -4.29
CA LEU A 260 -6.14 -6.78 -4.61
C LEU A 260 -7.33 -6.34 -3.74
N ALA A 261 -7.82 -7.19 -2.83
CA ALA A 261 -9.04 -6.93 -2.06
C ALA A 261 -9.02 -5.59 -1.29
N GLY A 262 -9.75 -4.58 -1.77
CA GLY A 262 -9.76 -3.25 -1.16
C GLY A 262 -8.64 -2.30 -1.61
N LEU A 263 -7.67 -2.79 -2.39
CA LEU A 263 -6.64 -1.95 -3.02
C LEU A 263 -7.07 -1.42 -4.39
N VAL A 264 -7.94 -2.14 -5.09
CA VAL A 264 -8.53 -1.72 -6.36
C VAL A 264 -10.06 -1.73 -6.27
N PRO A 265 -10.76 -0.89 -7.05
CA PRO A 265 -12.21 -0.98 -7.17
C PRO A 265 -12.61 -2.34 -7.73
N THR A 266 -13.57 -3.02 -7.10
CA THR A 266 -14.10 -4.27 -7.65
C THR A 266 -15.05 -3.97 -8.80
N THR A 267 -14.88 -4.63 -9.94
CA THR A 267 -15.79 -4.52 -11.11
C THR A 267 -17.07 -5.32 -10.90
N GLU A 268 -17.07 -6.28 -9.97
CA GLU A 268 -18.26 -7.01 -9.55
C GLU A 268 -18.94 -6.24 -8.41
N THR A 269 -20.13 -5.72 -8.69
CA THR A 269 -21.00 -4.91 -7.83
C THR A 269 -21.69 -5.73 -6.73
N LEU A 270 -20.95 -6.59 -6.04
CA LEU A 270 -21.36 -7.15 -4.77
C LEU A 270 -20.75 -6.25 -3.67
N SER A 271 -21.61 -5.70 -2.82
CA SER A 271 -21.33 -4.67 -1.80
C SER A 271 -20.05 -4.87 -0.96
N ALA A 272 -19.54 -6.10 -0.85
CA ALA A 272 -18.36 -6.48 -0.08
C ALA A 272 -17.05 -5.79 -0.54
N GLY A 273 -16.86 -5.63 -1.85
CA GLY A 273 -15.60 -5.07 -2.40
C GLY A 273 -15.52 -3.56 -2.28
N LEU A 274 -16.67 -2.88 -2.43
CA LEU A 274 -16.76 -1.42 -2.38
C LEU A 274 -16.51 -0.88 -0.97
N GLY A 275 -17.09 -1.51 0.05
CA GLY A 275 -16.90 -1.09 1.45
C GLY A 275 -15.43 -1.12 1.83
N LEU A 276 -14.76 -2.26 1.63
CA LEU A 276 -13.33 -2.41 1.93
C LEU A 276 -12.45 -1.45 1.11
N TRP A 277 -12.80 -1.16 -0.14
CA TRP A 277 -12.09 -0.16 -0.95
C TRP A 277 -12.26 1.26 -0.40
N ILE A 278 -13.46 1.64 0.06
CA ILE A 278 -13.69 2.94 0.70
C ILE A 278 -12.84 3.06 1.97
N LEU A 279 -12.72 2.00 2.78
CA LEU A 279 -11.89 2.02 3.99
C LEU A 279 -10.44 2.38 3.70
N HIS A 280 -9.84 1.77 2.68
CA HIS A 280 -8.46 2.06 2.28
C HIS A 280 -8.27 3.50 1.77
N ARG A 281 -9.36 4.20 1.43
CA ARG A 281 -9.35 5.59 0.95
C ARG A 281 -9.69 6.62 2.00
N THR A 282 -10.51 6.30 3.01
CA THR A 282 -10.91 7.25 4.05
C THR A 282 -10.08 7.13 5.32
N CYS A 283 -9.64 5.92 5.68
CA CYS A 283 -8.89 5.68 6.91
C CYS A 283 -7.37 5.90 6.74
N ASP A 284 -6.72 6.39 7.79
CA ASP A 284 -5.28 6.70 7.79
C ASP A 284 -4.38 5.47 7.71
N TYR A 285 -4.90 4.33 8.16
CA TYR A 285 -4.22 3.04 8.07
C TYR A 285 -5.24 1.92 8.05
N VAL A 286 -5.01 0.94 7.18
CA VAL A 286 -5.78 -0.30 7.11
C VAL A 286 -4.83 -1.46 6.87
N SER A 287 -4.75 -2.39 7.82
CA SER A 287 -4.00 -3.63 7.66
C SER A 287 -4.88 -4.86 7.75
N MET A 288 -4.41 -5.90 7.07
CA MET A 288 -5.06 -7.20 7.02
C MET A 288 -3.99 -8.25 7.21
N GLY A 289 -4.19 -9.17 8.14
CA GLY A 289 -3.26 -10.28 8.28
C GLY A 289 -3.78 -11.37 9.19
N ARG A 290 -3.18 -12.53 9.01
CA ARG A 290 -3.54 -13.73 9.76
C ARG A 290 -2.44 -14.08 10.74
N GLU A 291 -2.80 -14.11 12.00
CA GLU A 291 -1.96 -14.53 13.11
C GLU A 291 -2.45 -15.89 13.65
N ALA A 292 -1.85 -16.36 14.74
CA ALA A 292 -2.21 -17.66 15.33
C ALA A 292 -3.65 -17.67 15.88
N ASP A 293 -4.19 -16.51 16.25
CA ASP A 293 -5.50 -16.33 16.86
C ASP A 293 -6.64 -16.09 15.84
N GLY A 294 -6.31 -15.68 14.62
CA GLY A 294 -7.28 -15.46 13.55
C GLY A 294 -6.79 -14.55 12.43
N PHE A 295 -7.68 -14.27 11.49
CA PHE A 295 -7.54 -13.19 10.53
C PHE A 295 -8.04 -11.89 11.16
N THR A 296 -7.22 -10.84 11.14
CA THR A 296 -7.54 -9.54 11.71
C THR A 296 -7.46 -8.45 10.66
N VAL A 297 -8.48 -7.60 10.64
CA VAL A 297 -8.46 -6.31 9.95
C VAL A 297 -8.32 -5.22 11.00
N ARG A 298 -7.30 -4.37 10.86
CA ARG A 298 -7.08 -3.20 11.71
C ARG A 298 -7.32 -1.94 10.91
N VAL A 299 -7.96 -0.96 11.53
CA VAL A 299 -8.21 0.34 10.93
C VAL A 299 -7.89 1.41 11.95
N SER A 300 -7.15 2.45 11.56
CA SER A 300 -7.04 3.66 12.38
C SER A 300 -7.49 4.90 11.64
N VAL A 301 -8.07 5.82 12.41
CA VAL A 301 -8.54 7.13 11.97
C VAL A 301 -8.11 8.16 13.02
N GLY A 302 -7.62 9.30 12.55
CA GLY A 302 -7.16 10.41 13.38
C GLY A 302 -5.75 10.21 13.93
N GLY A 303 -5.04 11.31 14.15
CA GLY A 303 -3.64 11.32 14.60
C GLY A 303 -2.64 10.70 13.60
N GLN A 304 -1.34 10.80 13.89
CA GLN A 304 -0.31 10.04 13.14
C GLN A 304 -0.09 8.67 13.78
N THR A 305 0.13 7.65 12.95
CA THR A 305 0.45 6.28 13.36
C THR A 305 1.86 6.14 13.91
#